data_AF-A0A662GIU9-F1
#
_entry.id   AF-A0A662GIU9-F1
#
_cell.length_a   1.000
_cell.length_b   1.000
_cell.length_c   1.000
_cell.angle_alpha   90.00
_cell.angle_beta   90.00
_cell.angle_gamma   90.00
#
_symmetry.space_group_name_H-M   'P 1'
#
loop_
_entity.id
_entity.type
_entity.pdbx_description
1 polymer ?
#
loop_
_entity_poly.entity_id
_entity_poly.type
_entity_poly.pdbx_seq_one_letter_code
_entity_poly.pdbx_strand_id
1 'polypeptide(L)' 'MAKEHKPSHVAGPKSLEYLSKEPRLFPKTYWSERTKLARFVVAKAEGPWLIDVDGNRYIDLTSQWATNNL' A
#
# COMPACT_ATOMS: atom_id res chain seq x y z
N MET A 1 4.75 11.65 22.42
CA MET A 1 3.89 10.58 21.87
C MET A 1 3.66 10.89 20.39
N ALA A 2 3.93 9.94 19.49
CA ALA A 2 3.72 10.17 18.05
C ALA A 2 2.20 10.25 17.78
N LYS A 3 1.74 11.29 17.07
CA LYS A 3 0.34 11.41 16.64
C LYS A 3 0.00 10.21 15.75
N GLU A 4 -1.16 9.61 16.00
CA GLU A 4 -1.73 8.57 15.14
C GLU A 4 -1.96 9.18 13.75
N HIS A 5 -1.19 8.70 12.76
CA HIS A 5 -1.33 9.16 11.38
C HIS A 5 -2.52 8.43 10.76
N LYS A 6 -3.65 9.14 10.61
CA LYS A 6 -4.77 8.62 9.84
C LYS A 6 -4.42 8.73 8.35
N PRO A 7 -4.44 7.62 7.58
CA PRO A 7 -4.21 7.69 6.15
C PRO A 7 -5.21 8.67 5.52
N SER A 8 -4.72 9.63 4.74
CA SER A 8 -5.58 10.59 4.01
C SER A 8 -6.31 9.94 2.84
N HIS A 9 -5.87 8.74 2.43
CA HIS A 9 -6.44 7.98 1.34
C HIS A 9 -7.13 6.71 1.86
N VAL A 10 -8.36 6.46 1.38
CA VAL A 10 -9.15 5.28 1.69
C VAL A 10 -9.02 4.28 0.54
N ALA A 11 -8.59 3.07 0.84
CA ALA A 11 -8.46 1.97 -0.11
C ALA A 11 -9.76 1.75 -0.89
N GLY A 12 -9.65 1.47 -2.19
CA GLY A 12 -10.78 1.03 -2.99
C GLY A 12 -11.31 -0.36 -2.60
N PRO A 13 -12.50 -0.74 -3.08
CA PRO A 13 -13.17 -1.98 -2.68
C PRO A 13 -12.37 -3.24 -2.98
N LYS A 14 -11.65 -3.32 -4.10
CA LYS A 14 -10.81 -4.49 -4.41
C LYS A 14 -9.60 -4.55 -3.50
N SER A 15 -8.96 -3.41 -3.23
CA SER A 15 -7.88 -3.33 -2.24
C SER A 15 -8.34 -3.83 -0.87
N LEU A 16 -9.54 -3.43 -0.42
CA LEU A 16 -10.13 -3.93 0.83
C LEU A 16 -10.38 -5.45 0.80
N GLU A 17 -10.86 -5.98 -0.34
CA GLU A 17 -11.05 -7.42 -0.51
C GLU A 17 -9.73 -8.19 -0.33
N TYR A 18 -8.65 -7.75 -0.96
CA TYR A 18 -7.33 -8.38 -0.79
C TYR A 18 -6.82 -8.25 0.65
N LEU A 19 -6.90 -7.05 1.24
CA LEU A 19 -6.44 -6.80 2.61
C LEU A 19 -7.24 -7.60 3.65
N SER A 20 -8.52 -7.91 3.39
CA SER A 20 -9.32 -8.76 4.29
C SER A 20 -8.78 -10.19 4.41
N LYS A 21 -8.03 -10.66 3.41
CA LYS A 21 -7.41 -12.00 3.37
C LYS A 21 -6.08 -12.03 4.11
N GLU A 22 -5.51 -10.86 4.44
CA GLU A 22 -4.19 -10.71 5.06
C GLU A 22 -4.00 -11.60 6.31
N PRO A 23 -4.92 -11.61 7.30
CA PRO A 23 -4.72 -12.37 8.54
C PRO A 23 -4.70 -13.89 8.34
N ARG A 24 -5.28 -14.37 7.23
CA ARG A 24 -5.33 -15.79 6.87
C ARG A 24 -4.11 -16.22 6.06
N LEU A 25 -3.59 -15.34 5.21
CA LEU A 25 -2.57 -15.68 4.21
C LEU A 25 -1.15 -15.31 4.64
N PHE A 26 -0.98 -14.37 5.57
CA PHE A 26 0.34 -13.90 5.98
C PHE A 26 0.58 -14.10 7.49
N PRO A 27 1.81 -14.45 7.91
CA PRO A 27 2.16 -14.50 9.33
C PRO A 27 2.00 -13.13 9.97
N LYS A 28 1.47 -13.02 11.19
CA LYS A 28 1.27 -11.73 11.90
C LYS A 28 2.53 -10.85 12.01
N THR A 29 3.71 -11.42 11.82
CA THR A 29 5.01 -10.75 11.91
C THR A 29 5.56 -10.24 10.58
N TYR A 30 4.88 -10.49 9.46
CA TYR A 30 5.41 -10.18 8.14
C TYR A 30 5.51 -8.66 7.87
N TRP A 31 4.67 -7.86 8.53
CA TRP A 31 4.73 -6.41 8.47
C TRP A 31 4.26 -5.80 9.78
N SER A 32 4.97 -4.78 10.27
CA SER A 32 4.56 -4.08 11.50
C SER A 32 3.39 -3.15 11.21
N GLU A 33 2.31 -3.24 12.00
CA GLU A 33 1.20 -2.27 11.94
C GLU A 33 1.70 -0.83 12.10
N ARG A 34 2.76 -0.61 12.87
CA ARG A 34 3.34 0.72 13.12
C ARG A 34 3.97 1.33 11.86
N THR A 35 4.36 0.53 10.87
CA THR A 35 5.01 1.00 9.64
C THR A 35 4.08 1.02 8.44
N LYS A 36 2.79 0.72 8.61
CA LYS A 36 1.79 0.79 7.54
C LYS A 36 1.36 2.26 7.32
N LEU A 37 1.98 2.90 6.33
CA LEU A 37 1.73 4.31 5.98
C LEU A 37 0.50 4.51 5.08
N ALA A 38 0.17 3.51 4.26
CA ALA A 38 -1.00 3.53 3.39
C ALA A 38 -1.59 2.12 3.28
N ARG A 39 -2.90 2.04 2.99
CA ARG A 39 -3.61 0.76 2.81
C ARG A 39 -4.21 0.74 1.42
N PHE A 40 -3.48 0.20 0.45
CA PHE A 40 -3.98 -0.14 -0.88
C PHE A 40 -3.10 -1.26 -1.45
N VAL A 41 -3.59 -1.98 -2.45
CA VAL A 41 -2.83 -3.06 -3.10
C VAL A 41 -2.41 -2.60 -4.49
N VAL A 42 -1.10 -2.52 -4.73
CA VAL A 42 -0.53 -2.13 -6.02
C VAL A 42 -0.72 -3.27 -7.02
N ALA A 43 -1.28 -2.95 -8.20
CA ALA A 43 -1.37 -3.88 -9.32
C ALA A 43 -0.15 -3.79 -10.23
N LYS A 44 0.32 -2.57 -10.51
CA LYS A 44 1.52 -2.32 -11.32
C LYS A 44 2.16 -0.98 -10.99
N ALA A 45 3.42 -0.83 -11.39
CA ALA A 45 4.12 0.45 -11.48
C ALA A 45 4.36 0.80 -12.96
N GLU A 46 4.26 2.08 -13.31
CA GLU A 46 4.45 2.57 -14.68
C GLU A 46 5.06 3.98 -14.65
N GLY A 47 6.34 4.10 -14.96
CA GLY A 47 7.09 5.35 -14.82
C GLY A 47 6.99 5.89 -13.37
N PRO A 48 6.57 7.15 -13.15
CA PRO A 48 6.46 7.72 -11.81
C PRO A 48 5.16 7.34 -11.08
N TRP A 49 4.41 6.35 -11.58
CA TRP A 49 3.08 6.02 -11.06
C TRP A 49 3.02 4.64 -10.41
N LEU A 50 2.42 4.56 -9.22
CA LEU A 50 1.80 3.34 -8.70
C LEU A 50 0.34 3.31 -9.14
N ILE A 51 -0.11 2.16 -9.64
CA ILE A 51 -1.48 1.93 -10.06
C ILE A 51 -2.02 0.78 -9.20
N ASP A 52 -3.04 1.06 -8.39
CA ASP A 52 -3.66 0.04 -7.52
C ASP A 52 -4.61 -0.89 -8.29
N VAL A 53 -5.07 -1.95 -7.61
CA VAL A 53 -6.02 -2.93 -8.18
C VAL A 53 -7.40 -2.35 -8.49
N ASP A 54 -7.71 -1.17 -7.97
CA ASP A 54 -8.93 -0.40 -8.22
C ASP A 54 -8.76 0.59 -9.39
N GLY A 55 -7.54 0.78 -9.90
CA GLY A 55 -7.20 1.66 -11.01
C GLY A 55 -6.80 3.08 -10.62
N ASN A 56 -6.70 3.39 -9.32
CA ASN A 56 -6.23 4.70 -8.87
C ASN A 56 -4.73 4.86 -9.12
N ARG A 57 -4.32 6.10 -9.43
CA ARG A 57 -2.91 6.45 -9.72
C ARG A 57 -2.33 7.31 -8.61
N TYR A 58 -1.13 6.95 -8.17
CA TYR A 58 -0.38 7.67 -7.13
C TYR A 58 1.02 7.99 -7.64
N ILE A 59 1.53 9.17 -7.31
CA ILE A 59 2.93 9.51 -7.58
C ILE A 59 3.80 8.63 -6.67
N ASP A 60 4.70 7.85 -7.27
CA ASP A 60 5.59 6.96 -6.55
C ASP A 60 6.80 7.71 -5.99
N LEU A 61 6.67 8.20 -4.76
CA LEU A 61 7.79 8.75 -3.99
C LEU A 61 8.52 7.70 -3.17
N THR A 62 8.08 6.44 -3.22
CA THR A 62 8.70 5.33 -2.49
C THR A 62 9.75 4.62 -3.34
N SER A 63 9.53 4.58 -4.66
CA SER A 63 10.36 3.90 -5.66
C SER A 63 10.76 2.49 -5.23
N GLN A 64 9.84 1.78 -4.55
CA GLN A 64 10.09 0.47 -3.95
C GLN A 64 11.40 0.43 -3.12
N TRP A 65 11.61 1.43 -2.26
CA TRP A 65 12.84 1.60 -1.48
C TRP A 65 14.08 1.82 -2.35
N ALA A 66 13.93 2.68 -3.36
CA ALA A 66 14.96 3.01 -4.36
C ALA A 66 15.43 1.82 -5.21
N THR A 67 14.54 0.87 -5.49
CA THR A 67 14.81 -0.25 -6.41
C THR A 67 14.17 -0.05 -7.79
N ASN A 68 13.24 0.90 -7.93
CA ASN A 68 12.55 1.21 -9.19
C ASN A 68 12.96 2.60 -9.73
N ASN A 69 14.26 2.83 -9.90
CA ASN A 69 14.85 4.14 -10.25
C ASN A 69 15.02 4.38 -11.76
N LEU A 70 14.29 3.63 -12.60
CA LEU A 70 14.47 3.58 -14.05
C LEU A 70 13.68 4.66 -14.80
#